data_AF-A0A848P645-F1
#
_entry.id   AF-A0A848P645-F1
#
_cell.length_a   1.000
_cell.length_b   1.000
_cell.length_c   1.000
_cell.angle_alpha   90.00
_cell.angle_beta   90.00
_cell.angle_gamma   90.00
#
_symmetry.space_group_name_H-M   'P 1'
#
loop_
_entity.id
_entity.type
_entity.pdbx_description
1 polymer ?
#
loop_
_entity_poly.entity_id
_entity_poly.type
_entity_poly.pdbx_seq_one_letter_code
_entity_poly.pdbx_strand_id
1 'polypeptide(L)'
;MSDNHFDYCRNLPMTTSSLKPQFEAALSDKLFELAACFRGQAVRRLDVGVFPWHGTLELSVLLATDICEERDIASWPNYAVSRLAEGEWPEAVECCREMRRQWEANAGRTISFFELVGEALWSQKVRASIDSLNRSEDFVVTVLDPDNRNSPNYAARGALT
;
A
#
# COMPACT_ATOMS: atom_id res chain seq x y z
N MET A 1 35.87 21.31 18.85
CA MET A 1 35.44 21.56 17.46
C MET A 1 34.65 20.33 17.05
N SER A 2 33.34 20.37 17.24
CA SER A 2 32.44 19.23 17.15
C SER A 2 31.87 19.06 15.75
N ASP A 3 31.77 17.80 15.35
CA ASP A 3 31.25 17.26 14.10
C ASP A 3 29.83 17.77 13.76
N ASN A 4 29.72 18.78 12.90
CA ASN A 4 28.44 19.28 12.39
C ASN A 4 28.22 18.97 10.90
N HIS A 5 29.05 18.13 10.28
CA HIS A 5 28.93 17.82 8.85
C HIS A 5 28.13 16.54 8.55
N PHE A 6 27.93 15.66 9.53
CA PHE A 6 27.26 14.37 9.31
C PHE A 6 25.73 14.39 9.45
N ASP A 7 25.14 15.41 10.09
CA ASP A 7 23.68 15.49 10.30
C ASP A 7 22.92 16.16 9.14
N TYR A 8 23.60 16.88 8.25
CA TYR A 8 22.93 17.60 7.16
C TYR A 8 22.36 16.67 6.06
N CYS A 9 22.98 15.49 5.89
CA CYS A 9 22.55 14.53 4.86
C CYS A 9 21.35 13.66 5.28
N ARG A 10 20.95 13.64 6.56
CA ARG A 10 19.77 12.89 7.03
C ARG A 10 18.45 13.66 6.90
N ASN A 11 18.50 14.97 6.70
CA ASN A 11 17.34 15.85 6.72
C ASN A 11 17.01 16.50 5.37
N LEU A 12 17.56 15.96 4.27
CA LEU A 12 17.15 16.42 2.94
C LEU A 12 15.69 15.98 2.69
N PRO A 13 14.79 16.89 2.27
CA PRO A 13 13.41 16.55 1.98
C PRO A 13 13.39 15.49 0.88
N MET A 14 12.80 14.33 1.20
CA MET A 14 12.62 13.26 0.23
C MET A 14 11.67 13.73 -0.88
N THR A 15 11.99 13.35 -2.11
CA THR A 15 11.10 13.54 -3.25
C THR A 15 10.03 12.45 -3.24
N THR A 16 8.94 12.64 -3.98
CA THR A 16 7.91 11.60 -4.14
C THR A 16 8.52 10.34 -4.76
N SER A 17 9.44 10.46 -5.72
CA SER A 17 10.14 9.31 -6.31
C SER A 17 10.97 8.50 -5.30
N SER A 18 11.51 9.13 -4.25
CA SER A 18 12.28 8.43 -3.22
C SER A 18 11.44 7.67 -2.19
N LEU A 19 10.10 7.80 -2.22
CA LEU A 19 9.21 7.00 -1.38
C LEU A 19 9.00 5.58 -1.90
N LYS A 20 9.15 5.35 -3.21
CA LYS A 20 8.87 4.05 -3.83
C LYS A 20 9.63 2.89 -3.17
N PRO A 21 10.96 2.95 -2.94
CA PRO A 21 11.68 1.85 -2.30
C PRO A 21 11.19 1.56 -0.87
N GLN A 22 10.67 2.58 -0.17
CA GLN A 22 10.12 2.41 1.19
C GLN A 22 8.75 1.75 1.15
N PHE A 23 7.90 2.12 0.18
CA PHE A 23 6.65 1.41 -0.07
C PHE A 23 6.92 -0.04 -0.48
N GLU A 24 7.89 -0.30 -1.36
CA GLU A 24 8.28 -1.66 -1.75
C GLU A 24 8.72 -2.50 -0.55
N ALA A 25 9.48 -1.92 0.37
CA ALA A 25 9.89 -2.60 1.59
C ALA A 25 8.69 -2.90 2.51
N ALA A 26 7.92 -1.88 2.88
CA ALA A 26 6.79 -2.02 3.79
C ALA A 26 5.72 -3.01 3.26
N LEU A 27 5.41 -2.93 1.95
CA LEU A 27 4.45 -3.82 1.30
C LEU A 27 4.98 -5.25 1.23
N SER A 28 6.24 -5.45 0.85
CA SER A 28 6.82 -6.80 0.72
C SER A 28 6.73 -7.57 2.03
N ASP A 29 7.11 -6.92 3.13
CA ASP A 29 7.19 -7.56 4.45
C ASP A 29 5.75 -7.87 4.95
N LYS A 30 4.84 -6.89 4.83
CA LYS A 30 3.45 -7.09 5.29
C LYS A 30 2.66 -8.10 4.47
N LEU A 31 2.90 -8.17 3.16
CA LEU A 31 2.24 -9.15 2.30
C LEU A 31 2.74 -10.57 2.56
N PHE A 32 4.01 -10.72 2.97
CA PHE A 32 4.53 -12.03 3.38
C PHE A 32 3.83 -12.55 4.64
N GLU A 33 3.61 -11.67 5.63
CA GLU A 33 2.81 -12.00 6.83
C GLU A 33 1.36 -12.34 6.48
N LEU A 34 0.71 -11.52 5.64
CA LEU A 34 -0.66 -11.77 5.20
C LEU A 34 -0.83 -13.12 4.51
N ALA A 35 0.15 -13.53 3.69
CA ALA A 35 0.12 -14.84 3.05
C ALA A 35 0.15 -15.99 4.06
N ALA A 36 0.78 -15.81 5.22
CA ALA A 36 0.70 -16.76 6.31
C ALA A 36 -0.68 -16.77 6.97
N CYS A 37 -1.28 -15.60 7.23
CA CYS A 37 -2.61 -15.48 7.84
C CYS A 37 -3.72 -16.12 7.00
N PHE A 38 -3.64 -15.99 5.67
CA PHE A 38 -4.64 -16.51 4.73
C PHE A 38 -4.23 -17.83 4.08
N ARG A 39 -3.29 -18.56 4.67
CA ARG A 39 -2.83 -19.84 4.13
C ARG A 39 -3.99 -20.80 3.91
N GLY A 40 -4.08 -21.35 2.69
CA GLY A 40 -5.12 -22.30 2.29
C GLY A 40 -6.46 -21.66 1.92
N GLN A 41 -6.62 -20.34 2.10
CA GLN A 41 -7.81 -19.60 1.71
C GLN A 41 -7.57 -18.96 0.34
N ALA A 42 -8.51 -19.13 -0.59
CA ALA A 42 -8.40 -18.52 -1.91
C ALA A 42 -8.67 -17.02 -1.80
N VAL A 43 -7.64 -16.20 -1.99
CA VAL A 43 -7.74 -14.74 -2.05
C VAL A 43 -8.24 -14.35 -3.45
N ARG A 44 -9.33 -13.62 -3.49
CA ARG A 44 -9.90 -13.04 -4.71
C ARG A 44 -9.42 -11.62 -4.95
N ARG A 45 -9.26 -10.83 -3.89
CA ARG A 45 -8.78 -9.46 -4.05
C ARG A 45 -7.88 -9.03 -2.90
N LEU A 46 -6.79 -8.37 -3.26
CA LEU A 46 -5.94 -7.63 -2.36
C LEU A 46 -6.10 -6.14 -2.68
N ASP A 47 -6.59 -5.37 -1.71
CA ASP A 47 -6.71 -3.92 -1.85
C ASP A 47 -5.70 -3.22 -0.96
N VAL A 48 -5.03 -2.21 -1.52
CA VAL A 48 -4.09 -1.34 -0.81
C VAL A 48 -4.71 0.05 -0.70
N GLY A 49 -5.22 0.35 0.49
CA GLY A 49 -5.73 1.67 0.82
C GLY A 49 -4.58 2.64 1.06
N VAL A 50 -4.57 3.76 0.35
CA VAL A 50 -3.56 4.81 0.46
C VAL A 50 -4.25 6.08 0.94
N PHE A 51 -3.88 6.57 2.12
CA PHE A 51 -4.52 7.74 2.73
C PHE A 51 -3.48 8.80 3.09
N PRO A 52 -3.03 9.63 2.12
CA PRO A 52 -2.00 10.65 2.37
C PRO A 52 -2.39 11.64 3.46
N TRP A 53 -3.66 12.02 3.54
CA TRP A 53 -4.19 12.94 4.55
C TRP A 53 -4.21 12.38 5.97
N HIS A 54 -4.32 11.05 6.12
CA HIS A 54 -4.16 10.38 7.40
C HIS A 54 -2.72 9.96 7.66
N GLY A 55 -1.87 9.94 6.63
CA GLY A 55 -0.54 9.38 6.69
C GLY A 55 -0.61 7.90 7.04
N THR A 56 -1.40 7.12 6.27
CA THR A 56 -1.54 5.69 6.52
C THR A 56 -1.62 4.89 5.24
N LEU A 57 -1.20 3.62 5.34
CA LEU A 57 -1.48 2.56 4.39
C LEU A 57 -2.32 1.49 5.07
N GLU A 58 -3.19 0.85 4.30
CA GLU A 58 -4.04 -0.25 4.74
C GLU A 58 -3.98 -1.38 3.73
N LEU A 59 -4.00 -2.63 4.21
CA LEU A 59 -4.22 -3.80 3.36
C LEU A 59 -5.55 -4.41 3.75
N SER A 60 -6.38 -4.67 2.74
CA SER A 60 -7.67 -5.34 2.87
C SER A 60 -7.69 -6.56 1.96
N VAL A 61 -8.33 -7.64 2.43
CA VAL A 61 -8.39 -8.91 1.71
C VAL A 61 -9.85 -9.31 1.50
N LEU A 62 -10.18 -9.70 0.26
CA LEU A 62 -11.42 -10.36 -0.07
C LEU A 62 -11.13 -11.82 -0.42
N LEU A 63 -11.75 -12.74 0.31
CA LEU A 63 -11.66 -14.17 0.03
C LEU A 63 -12.72 -14.58 -0.98
N ALA A 64 -12.46 -15.64 -1.75
CA ALA A 64 -13.41 -16.19 -2.71
C ALA A 64 -14.70 -16.70 -2.05
N THR A 65 -14.66 -16.99 -0.75
CA THR A 65 -15.79 -17.44 0.07
C THR A 65 -16.57 -16.31 0.75
N ASP A 66 -16.06 -15.07 0.72
CA ASP A 66 -16.71 -13.94 1.36
C ASP A 66 -17.98 -13.55 0.60
N ILE A 67 -19.06 -13.28 1.33
CA ILE A 67 -20.36 -12.87 0.80
C ILE A 67 -20.60 -11.41 1.21
N CYS A 68 -20.15 -10.48 0.37
CA CYS A 68 -20.30 -9.04 0.57
C CYS A 68 -20.27 -8.29 -0.77
N GLU A 69 -20.57 -6.99 -0.74
CA GLU A 69 -20.47 -6.14 -1.92
C GLU A 69 -19.00 -5.84 -2.25
N GLU A 70 -18.50 -6.38 -3.36
CA GLU A 70 -17.09 -6.28 -3.74
C GLU A 70 -16.61 -4.83 -3.93
N ARG A 71 -17.50 -3.90 -4.29
CA ARG A 71 -17.14 -2.49 -4.48
C ARG A 71 -17.06 -1.71 -3.17
N ASP A 72 -17.69 -2.19 -2.12
CA ASP A 72 -17.68 -1.55 -0.81
C ASP A 72 -16.59 -2.19 0.06
N ILE A 73 -15.34 -1.79 -0.17
CA ILE A 73 -14.14 -2.35 0.50
C ILE A 73 -14.26 -2.26 2.02
N ALA A 74 -14.85 -1.18 2.54
CA ALA A 74 -15.02 -0.97 3.98
C ALA A 74 -16.00 -1.98 4.62
N SER A 75 -16.84 -2.64 3.81
CA SER A 75 -17.76 -3.69 4.26
C SER A 75 -17.15 -5.09 4.29
N TRP A 76 -15.93 -5.27 3.75
CA TRP A 76 -15.34 -6.59 3.64
C TRP A 76 -15.00 -7.19 5.02
N PRO A 77 -15.17 -8.51 5.21
CA PRO A 77 -14.82 -9.17 6.47
C PRO A 77 -13.36 -8.96 6.90
N ASN A 78 -12.44 -8.84 5.94
CA ASN A 78 -11.02 -8.60 6.19
C ASN A 78 -10.58 -7.19 5.72
N TYR A 79 -11.43 -6.18 5.92
CA TYR A 79 -11.09 -4.77 5.72
C TYR A 79 -10.00 -4.32 6.69
N ALA A 80 -9.02 -3.56 6.18
CA ALA A 80 -7.89 -3.02 6.94
C ALA A 80 -7.23 -4.05 7.87
N VAL A 81 -7.12 -5.30 7.41
CA VAL A 81 -6.54 -6.42 8.17
C VAL A 81 -5.11 -6.12 8.63
N SER A 82 -4.36 -5.29 7.90
CA SER A 82 -3.04 -4.81 8.35
C SER A 82 -3.07 -4.02 9.66
N ARG A 83 -4.20 -3.38 10.00
CA ARG A 83 -4.42 -2.68 11.29
C ARG A 83 -4.93 -3.59 12.40
N LEU A 84 -5.63 -4.68 12.03
CA LEU A 84 -6.19 -5.63 12.99
C LEU A 84 -5.21 -6.73 13.38
N ALA A 85 -4.31 -7.11 12.49
CA ALA A 85 -3.39 -8.23 12.70
C ALA A 85 -2.27 -7.90 13.70
N GLU A 86 -1.80 -6.65 13.78
CA GLU A 86 -0.65 -6.28 14.61
C GLU A 86 -0.73 -4.81 15.04
N GLY A 87 -0.47 -4.54 16.32
CA GLY A 87 -0.57 -3.23 16.94
C GLY A 87 0.38 -2.17 16.38
N GLU A 88 0.03 -1.63 15.20
CA GLU A 88 0.73 -0.66 14.35
C GLU A 88 1.70 -1.33 13.36
N TRP A 89 1.64 -0.95 12.06
CA TRP A 89 2.46 -1.45 10.95
C TRP A 89 3.79 -0.65 10.91
N PRO A 90 4.85 -1.07 11.64
CA PRO A 90 5.96 -0.18 11.97
C PRO A 90 6.81 0.14 10.74
N GLU A 91 6.94 -0.80 9.81
CA GLU A 91 7.69 -0.66 8.57
C GLU A 91 7.09 0.43 7.67
N ALA A 92 5.79 0.71 7.80
CA ALA A 92 5.12 1.74 7.04
C ALA A 92 5.20 3.13 7.69
N VAL A 93 5.60 3.25 8.97
CA VAL A 93 5.52 4.52 9.73
C VAL A 93 6.27 5.65 9.05
N GLU A 94 7.52 5.43 8.67
CA GLU A 94 8.39 6.47 8.11
C GLU A 94 7.90 6.94 6.73
N CYS A 95 7.53 6.00 5.84
CA CYS A 95 7.04 6.35 4.51
C CYS A 95 5.65 7.00 4.57
N CYS A 96 4.80 6.58 5.51
CA CYS A 96 3.50 7.19 5.75
C CYS A 96 3.61 8.61 6.33
N ARG A 97 4.54 8.83 7.28
CA ARG A 97 4.83 10.17 7.81
C ARG A 97 5.32 11.10 6.71
N GLU A 98 6.24 10.62 5.87
CA GLU A 98 6.77 11.42 4.77
C GLU A 98 5.72 11.68 3.67
N MET A 99 4.92 10.68 3.31
CA MET A 99 3.77 10.83 2.41
C MET A 99 2.84 11.94 2.90
N ARG A 100 2.48 11.90 4.19
CA ARG A 100 1.66 12.95 4.81
C ARG A 100 2.32 14.32 4.76
N ARG A 101 3.61 14.42 5.10
CA ARG A 101 4.36 15.68 5.02
C ARG A 101 4.34 16.26 3.60
N GLN A 102 4.55 15.43 2.59
CA GLN A 102 4.49 15.85 1.18
C GLN A 102 3.09 16.25 0.73
N TRP A 103 2.05 15.56 1.23
CA TRP A 103 0.65 15.90 0.98
C TRP A 103 0.26 17.21 1.65
N GLU A 104 0.63 17.44 2.91
CA GLU A 104 0.39 18.71 3.62
C GLU A 104 1.06 19.89 2.91
N ALA A 105 2.20 19.68 2.26
CA ALA A 105 2.86 20.68 1.43
C ALA A 105 2.17 20.91 0.07
N ASN A 106 1.51 19.90 -0.50
CA ASN A 106 0.73 20.01 -1.73
C ASN A 106 -0.27 18.84 -1.86
N ALA A 107 -1.53 19.11 -1.49
CA ALA A 107 -2.59 18.11 -1.55
C ALA A 107 -2.90 17.63 -2.99
N GLY A 108 -2.50 18.39 -4.01
CA GLY A 108 -2.60 17.98 -5.42
C GLY A 108 -1.74 16.77 -5.79
N ARG A 109 -0.88 16.29 -4.89
CA ARG A 109 -0.05 15.08 -5.08
C ARG A 109 -0.77 13.77 -4.77
N THR A 110 -2.02 13.80 -4.30
CA THR A 110 -2.78 12.59 -3.91
C THR A 110 -2.69 11.48 -4.96
N ILE A 111 -2.99 11.79 -6.22
CA ILE A 111 -2.95 10.81 -7.33
C ILE A 111 -1.55 10.22 -7.50
N SER A 112 -0.50 11.04 -7.40
CA SER A 112 0.88 10.57 -7.52
C SER A 112 1.27 9.56 -6.45
N PHE A 113 0.67 9.59 -5.26
CA PHE A 113 0.89 8.55 -4.24
C PHE A 113 0.20 7.23 -4.63
N PHE A 114 -1.00 7.30 -5.19
CA PHE A 114 -1.71 6.11 -5.68
C PHE A 114 -0.94 5.44 -6.82
N GLU A 115 -0.46 6.23 -7.78
CA GLU A 115 0.40 5.75 -8.87
C GLU A 115 1.69 5.13 -8.33
N LEU A 116 2.36 5.80 -7.40
CA LEU A 116 3.62 5.31 -6.84
C LEU A 116 3.48 3.98 -6.09
N VAL A 117 2.41 3.82 -5.31
CA VAL A 117 2.08 2.56 -4.63
C VAL A 117 1.69 1.49 -5.66
N GLY A 118 0.90 1.86 -6.67
CA GLY A 118 0.58 1.01 -7.81
C GLY A 118 1.83 0.46 -8.50
N GLU A 119 2.83 1.32 -8.76
CA GLU A 119 4.11 0.91 -9.30
C GLU A 119 4.91 0.01 -8.35
N ALA A 120 4.93 0.33 -7.05
CA ALA A 120 5.66 -0.44 -6.04
C ALA A 120 5.15 -1.90 -5.97
N LEU A 121 3.84 -2.11 -6.12
CA LEU A 121 3.21 -3.43 -6.17
C LEU A 121 3.72 -4.31 -7.32
N TRP A 122 4.24 -3.69 -8.38
CA TRP A 122 4.81 -4.40 -9.54
C TRP A 122 6.32 -4.57 -9.49
N SER A 123 6.98 -4.03 -8.46
CA SER A 123 8.39 -4.35 -8.21
C SER A 123 8.58 -5.86 -8.03
N GLN A 124 9.75 -6.37 -8.41
CA GLN A 124 10.04 -7.80 -8.26
C GLN A 124 9.90 -8.27 -6.80
N LYS A 125 10.29 -7.42 -5.85
CA LYS A 125 10.24 -7.72 -4.41
C LYS A 125 8.79 -7.92 -3.94
N VAL A 126 7.93 -6.94 -4.19
CA VAL A 126 6.53 -6.98 -3.72
C VAL A 126 5.73 -8.06 -4.45
N ARG A 127 5.98 -8.22 -5.75
CA ARG A 127 5.31 -9.25 -6.56
C ARG A 127 5.60 -10.65 -6.07
N ALA A 128 6.82 -10.94 -5.61
CA ALA A 128 7.15 -12.24 -5.04
C ALA A 128 6.30 -12.53 -3.77
N SER A 129 6.06 -11.53 -2.93
CA SER A 129 5.17 -11.68 -1.77
C SER A 129 3.71 -11.89 -2.19
N ILE A 130 3.21 -11.16 -3.20
CA ILE A 130 1.86 -11.36 -3.74
C ILE A 130 1.69 -12.77 -4.33
N ASP A 131 2.70 -13.26 -5.05
CA ASP A 131 2.70 -14.60 -5.66
C ASP A 131 2.70 -15.72 -4.62
N SER A 132 2.98 -15.43 -3.34
CA SER A 132 2.89 -16.39 -2.24
C SER A 132 1.46 -16.60 -1.70
N LEU A 133 0.51 -15.75 -2.09
CA LEU A 133 -0.91 -15.91 -1.76
C LEU A 133 -1.51 -17.07 -2.55
N ASN A 134 -2.43 -17.81 -1.92
CA ASN A 134 -3.28 -18.75 -2.64
C ASN A 134 -4.36 -17.95 -3.39
N ARG A 135 -4.18 -17.72 -4.69
CA ARG A 135 -5.03 -16.84 -5.51
C ARG A 135 -6.19 -17.59 -6.13
N SER A 136 -7.38 -16.98 -6.16
CA SER A 136 -8.48 -17.43 -7.02
C SER A 136 -8.15 -17.17 -8.49
N GLU A 137 -8.95 -17.77 -9.40
CA GLU A 137 -8.78 -17.60 -10.85
C GLU A 137 -8.97 -16.14 -11.31
N ASP A 138 -9.82 -15.39 -10.62
CA ASP A 138 -10.16 -14.00 -10.87
C ASP A 138 -9.40 -13.01 -9.96
N PHE A 139 -8.26 -13.44 -9.40
CA PHE A 139 -7.49 -12.63 -8.47
C PHE A 139 -7.08 -11.26 -9.04
N VAL A 140 -7.30 -10.20 -8.27
CA VAL A 140 -6.91 -8.84 -8.62
C VAL A 140 -6.25 -8.10 -7.45
N VAL A 141 -5.29 -7.24 -7.77
CA VAL A 141 -4.71 -6.28 -6.83
C VAL A 141 -5.22 -4.89 -7.18
N THR A 142 -5.67 -4.14 -6.17
CA THR A 142 -6.23 -2.81 -6.37
C THR A 142 -5.57 -1.75 -5.50
N VAL A 143 -5.39 -0.57 -6.10
CA VAL A 143 -5.17 0.71 -5.42
C VAL A 143 -6.22 1.64 -6.01
N LEU A 144 -7.12 2.16 -5.18
CA LEU A 144 -8.22 3.03 -5.61
C LEU A 144 -8.17 4.35 -4.84
N ASP A 145 -8.68 5.40 -5.48
CA ASP A 145 -9.02 6.66 -4.83
C ASP A 145 -10.34 6.47 -4.06
N PRO A 146 -10.32 6.54 -2.71
CA PRO A 146 -11.52 6.32 -1.91
C PRO A 146 -12.58 7.42 -2.08
N ASP A 147 -12.19 8.61 -2.55
CA ASP A 147 -13.10 9.74 -2.76
C ASP A 147 -13.73 9.74 -4.17
N ASN A 148 -13.29 8.82 -5.05
CA ASN A 148 -13.78 8.71 -6.41
C ASN A 148 -14.44 7.36 -6.70
N ARG A 149 -15.78 7.37 -6.81
CA ARG A 149 -16.58 6.17 -7.16
C ARG A 149 -16.21 5.53 -8.50
N ASN A 150 -15.61 6.29 -9.41
CA ASN A 150 -15.13 5.83 -10.71
C ASN A 150 -13.60 5.80 -10.76
N SER A 151 -12.92 5.65 -9.62
CA SER A 151 -11.47 5.58 -9.56
C SER A 151 -10.95 4.53 -10.54
N PRO A 152 -9.94 4.84 -11.37
CA PRO A 152 -9.19 3.79 -12.02
C PRO A 152 -8.47 2.95 -10.94
N ASN A 153 -8.13 1.72 -11.29
CA ASN A 153 -7.22 0.93 -10.49
C ASN A 153 -5.77 1.35 -10.80
N TYR A 154 -5.12 2.07 -9.88
CA TYR A 154 -3.73 2.51 -10.03
C TYR A 154 -2.73 1.36 -9.97
N ALA A 155 -3.14 0.17 -9.50
CA ALA A 155 -2.37 -1.07 -9.60
C ALA A 155 -2.66 -1.86 -10.88
N ALA A 156 -3.61 -1.45 -11.74
CA ALA A 156 -3.77 -2.09 -13.04
C ALA A 156 -2.53 -1.79 -13.89
N ARG A 157 -1.88 -2.84 -14.42
CA ARG A 157 -0.70 -2.69 -15.29
C ARG A 157 -0.95 -1.62 -16.36
N GLY A 158 -0.18 -0.53 -16.33
CA GLY A 158 -0.23 0.50 -17.37
C GLY A 158 -0.56 1.93 -16.93
N ALA A 159 -0.49 2.29 -15.65
CA ALA A 159 -0.34 3.70 -15.28
C ALA A 159 1.13 4.13 -15.51
N LEU A 160 1.46 4.42 -16.77
CA LEU A 160 2.57 5.20 -17.32
C LEU A 160 2.89 4.66 -18.72
N THR A 161 2.29 5.30 -19.74
CA THR A 161 2.92 5.46 -21.06
C THR A 161 4.08 6.43 -20.96
#